data_AF-A0A424HRA7-F1
#
_entry.id   AF-A0A424HRA7-F1
#
_cell.length_a   1.000
_cell.length_b   1.000
_cell.length_c   1.000
_cell.angle_alpha   90.00
_cell.angle_beta   90.00
_cell.angle_gamma   90.00
#
_symmetry.space_group_name_H-M   'P 1'
#
loop_
_entity.id
_entity.type
_entity.pdbx_description
1 polymer ?
#
loop_
_entity_poly.entity_id
_entity_poly.type
_entity_poly.pdbx_seq_one_letter_code
_entity_poly.pdbx_strand_id
1 'polypeptide(L)'
;MWIRDGVVFATLHIFGGHNNNQPDVPGAVEEFVARDKANEAWLENAFEKARNLDAPGLAIFIHGNPFGELGRECNLGFARFLEQLRELTIAFSKPVLASHGDSHYFRVDKPLMLEGTARRQYRKPNPFRSLWSFKYAWG
;
A
#
# COMPACT_ATOMS: atom_id res chain seq x y z
N MET A 1 -8.31 12.63 -4.10
CA MET A 1 -8.19 12.55 -2.63
C MET A 1 -9.27 13.42 -2.02
N TRP A 2 -9.67 13.15 -0.78
CA TRP A 2 -10.58 14.02 -0.03
C TRP A 2 -10.21 14.02 1.45
N ILE A 3 -10.86 14.91 2.23
CA ILE A 3 -10.64 15.05 3.66
C ILE A 3 -11.98 14.87 4.36
N ARG A 4 -11.99 14.11 5.46
CA ARG A 4 -13.15 13.96 6.33
C ARG A 4 -12.68 13.86 7.77
N ASP A 5 -13.26 14.69 8.64
CA ASP A 5 -12.91 14.74 10.07
C ASP A 5 -11.39 14.88 10.31
N GLY A 6 -10.71 15.67 9.47
CA GLY A 6 -9.27 15.89 9.49
C GLY A 6 -8.41 14.76 8.90
N VAL A 7 -8.98 13.58 8.63
CA VAL A 7 -8.29 12.44 8.00
C VAL A 7 -8.24 12.63 6.49
N VAL A 8 -7.08 12.33 5.89
CA VAL A 8 -6.89 12.34 4.43
C VAL A 8 -7.22 10.97 3.86
N PHE A 9 -7.91 10.95 2.72
CA PHE A 9 -8.27 9.73 1.99
C PHE A 9 -7.77 9.83 0.54
N ALA A 10 -7.02 8.83 0.08
CA ALA A 10 -6.43 8.80 -1.25
C ALA A 10 -6.67 7.44 -1.96
N THR A 11 -6.89 7.49 -3.26
CA THR A 11 -6.99 6.32 -4.14
C THR A 11 -5.81 6.32 -5.10
N LEU A 12 -5.21 5.16 -5.37
CA LEU A 12 -4.16 5.01 -6.39
C LEU A 12 -4.62 4.03 -7.47
N HIS A 13 -4.14 4.23 -8.70
CA HIS A 13 -4.44 3.35 -9.82
C HIS A 13 -3.47 2.16 -9.82
N ILE A 14 -3.69 1.23 -8.89
CA ILE A 14 -2.93 0.00 -8.70
C ILE A 14 -3.93 -1.16 -8.76
N PHE A 15 -3.86 -2.02 -9.78
CA PHE A 15 -4.90 -3.00 -10.07
C PHE A 15 -4.38 -4.41 -10.41
N GLY A 16 -5.20 -5.42 -10.10
CA GLY A 16 -5.04 -6.80 -10.53
C GLY A 16 -3.74 -7.47 -10.08
N GLY A 17 -3.44 -8.62 -10.70
CA GLY A 17 -2.17 -9.31 -10.55
C GLY A 17 -1.05 -8.60 -11.31
N HIS A 18 0.12 -8.47 -10.67
CA HIS A 18 1.32 -7.83 -11.23
C HIS A 18 1.20 -6.36 -11.64
N ASN A 19 0.11 -5.67 -11.29
CA ASN A 19 -0.10 -4.27 -11.65
C ASN A 19 0.10 -4.06 -13.17
N ASN A 20 -0.40 -4.98 -14.01
CA ASN A 20 -0.22 -4.97 -15.46
C ASN A 20 1.24 -4.95 -15.97
N ASN A 21 2.24 -5.26 -15.14
CA ASN A 21 3.63 -5.36 -15.57
C ASN A 21 3.85 -6.65 -16.37
N GLN A 22 3.49 -6.63 -17.66
CA GLN A 22 3.45 -7.77 -18.58
C GLN A 22 4.38 -7.53 -19.78
N PRO A 23 5.63 -8.01 -19.73
CA PRO A 23 6.62 -7.79 -20.80
C PRO A 23 6.25 -8.41 -22.16
N ASP A 24 5.36 -9.39 -22.16
CA ASP A 24 4.86 -10.10 -23.33
C ASP A 24 3.71 -9.37 -24.05
N VAL A 25 3.12 -8.34 -23.41
CA VAL A 25 2.04 -7.53 -23.98
C VAL A 25 2.60 -6.20 -24.51
N PRO A 26 2.52 -5.92 -25.83
CA PRO A 26 3.01 -4.66 -26.38
C PRO A 26 2.38 -3.44 -25.72
N GLY A 27 3.21 -2.50 -25.24
CA GLY A 27 2.77 -1.26 -24.61
C GLY A 27 2.43 -1.37 -23.12
N ALA A 28 2.35 -2.58 -22.55
CA ALA A 28 1.95 -2.76 -21.15
C ALA A 28 3.01 -2.28 -20.16
N VAL A 29 4.29 -2.48 -20.45
CA VAL A 29 5.39 -2.01 -19.59
C VAL A 29 5.52 -0.50 -19.62
N GLU A 30 5.38 0.13 -20.79
CA GLU A 30 5.43 1.59 -20.94
C GLU A 30 4.27 2.26 -20.19
N GLU A 31 3.07 1.70 -20.32
CA GLU A 31 1.88 2.13 -19.59
C GLU A 31 2.06 1.96 -18.08
N PHE A 32 2.55 0.78 -17.65
CA PHE A 32 2.86 0.51 -16.25
C PHE A 32 3.87 1.53 -15.68
N VAL A 33 4.99 1.77 -16.34
CA VAL A 33 6.01 2.71 -15.87
C VAL A 33 5.46 4.14 -15.76
N ALA A 34 4.70 4.59 -16.76
CA ALA A 34 4.07 5.90 -16.73
C ALA A 34 3.07 6.04 -15.58
N ARG A 35 2.26 4.99 -15.35
CA ARG A 35 1.30 4.93 -14.27
C ARG A 35 1.96 4.85 -12.89
N ASP A 36 3.02 4.06 -12.74
CA ASP A 36 3.74 3.90 -11.48
C ASP A 36 4.35 5.22 -11.04
N LYS A 37 4.99 5.95 -11.97
CA LYS A 37 5.48 7.32 -11.71
C LYS A 37 4.37 8.30 -11.30
N ALA A 38 3.19 8.21 -11.92
CA ALA A 38 2.05 9.04 -11.54
C ALA A 38 1.50 8.69 -10.15
N ASN A 39 1.44 7.39 -9.83
CA ASN A 39 1.06 6.88 -8.51
C ASN A 39 2.07 7.31 -7.44
N GLU A 40 3.37 7.29 -7.72
CA GLU A 40 4.43 7.74 -6.80
C GLU A 40 4.27 9.21 -6.43
N ALA A 41 4.08 10.07 -7.45
CA ALA A 41 3.87 11.50 -7.24
C ALA A 41 2.57 11.78 -6.47
N TRP A 42 1.52 11.00 -6.74
CA TRP A 42 0.24 11.13 -6.06
C TRP A 42 0.30 10.66 -4.59
N LEU A 43 1.05 9.59 -4.32
CA LEU A 43 1.27 9.10 -2.96
C LEU A 43 2.01 10.14 -2.12
N GLU A 44 3.10 10.71 -2.66
CA GLU A 44 3.84 11.80 -2.01
C GLU A 44 2.90 12.96 -1.67
N ASN A 45 2.10 13.41 -2.66
CA ASN A 45 1.18 14.52 -2.47
C ASN A 45 0.13 14.25 -1.37
N ALA A 46 -0.36 13.00 -1.27
CA ALA A 46 -1.29 12.62 -0.20
C ALA A 46 -0.65 12.69 1.19
N PHE A 47 0.60 12.26 1.31
CA PHE A 47 1.36 12.36 2.56
C PHE A 47 1.75 13.80 2.90
N GLU A 48 2.17 14.61 1.93
CA GLU A 48 2.39 16.04 2.11
C GLU A 48 1.13 16.75 2.59
N LYS A 49 -0.02 16.43 1.98
CA LYS A 49 -1.32 16.97 2.42
C LYS A 49 -1.61 16.59 3.86
N ALA A 50 -1.38 15.34 4.24
CA ALA A 50 -1.60 14.86 5.60
C ALA A 50 -0.65 15.54 6.61
N ARG A 51 0.62 15.74 6.26
CA ARG A 51 1.60 16.49 7.08
C ARG A 51 1.20 17.95 7.26
N ASN A 52 0.84 18.63 6.18
CA ASN A 52 0.47 20.05 6.21
C ASN A 52 -0.81 20.33 7.00
N LEU A 53 -1.72 19.35 7.06
CA LEU A 53 -2.95 19.45 7.85
C LEU A 53 -2.78 19.00 9.31
N ASP A 54 -1.58 18.51 9.68
CA ASP A 54 -1.36 17.77 10.92
C ASP A 54 -2.40 16.64 11.11
N ALA A 55 -2.78 15.98 10.02
CA ALA A 55 -3.89 15.03 10.00
C ALA A 55 -3.68 13.90 11.03
N PRO A 56 -4.73 13.45 11.73
CA PRO A 56 -4.64 12.34 12.69
C PRO A 56 -4.40 10.99 12.02
N GLY A 57 -4.57 10.88 10.69
CA GLY A 57 -4.27 9.69 9.91
C GLY A 57 -4.45 9.88 8.41
N LEU A 58 -4.06 8.86 7.65
CA LEU A 58 -4.20 8.77 6.20
C LEU A 58 -4.77 7.39 5.81
N ALA A 59 -5.77 7.36 4.95
CA ALA A 59 -6.33 6.14 4.38
C ALA A 59 -6.07 6.08 2.87
N ILE A 60 -5.51 4.96 2.43
CA ILE A 60 -5.12 4.68 1.05
C ILE A 60 -5.95 3.51 0.54
N PHE A 61 -6.48 3.62 -0.67
CA PHE A 61 -7.28 2.59 -1.31
C PHE A 61 -6.69 2.22 -2.68
N ILE A 62 -6.48 0.92 -2.88
CA ILE A 62 -5.99 0.32 -4.12
C ILE A 62 -6.81 -0.92 -4.45
N HIS A 63 -6.75 -1.41 -5.69
CA HIS A 63 -7.43 -2.66 -6.04
C HIS A 63 -6.50 -3.87 -5.90
N GLY A 64 -5.29 -3.81 -6.50
CA GLY A 64 -4.33 -4.91 -6.48
C GLY A 64 -3.83 -5.26 -5.08
N ASN A 65 -3.43 -6.51 -4.85
CA ASN A 65 -2.86 -6.96 -3.58
C ASN A 65 -1.32 -6.92 -3.61
N PRO A 66 -0.67 -5.88 -3.05
CA PRO A 66 0.79 -5.76 -3.07
C PRO A 66 1.47 -6.68 -2.06
N PHE A 67 0.75 -7.20 -1.06
CA PHE A 67 1.34 -8.01 0.02
C PHE A 67 1.43 -9.50 -0.32
N GLY A 68 0.96 -9.89 -1.50
CA GLY A 68 0.96 -11.27 -2.00
C GLY A 68 0.12 -12.24 -1.14
N GLU A 69 0.17 -13.52 -1.52
CA GLU A 69 -0.15 -14.63 -0.62
C GLU A 69 1.16 -15.19 -0.05
N LEU A 70 1.17 -15.59 1.22
CA LEU A 70 2.36 -16.12 1.91
C LEU A 70 3.08 -17.19 1.05
N GLY A 71 4.20 -16.82 0.41
CA GLY A 71 5.03 -17.74 -0.36
C GLY A 71 4.91 -17.66 -1.88
N ARG A 72 4.17 -16.70 -2.45
CA ARG A 72 4.30 -16.34 -3.88
C ARG A 72 5.24 -15.14 -4.04
N GLU A 73 5.96 -15.13 -5.16
CA GLU A 73 7.09 -14.24 -5.47
C GLU A 73 6.82 -12.76 -5.14
N CYS A 74 7.88 -12.06 -4.73
CA CYS A 74 7.92 -10.60 -4.68
C CYS A 74 7.44 -10.06 -6.02
N ASN A 75 6.22 -9.54 -6.03
CA ASN A 75 5.59 -9.16 -7.26
C ASN A 75 6.15 -7.80 -7.69
N LEU A 76 7.11 -7.82 -8.64
CA LEU A 76 7.90 -6.65 -9.07
C LEU A 76 7.03 -5.43 -9.41
N GLY A 77 5.80 -5.65 -9.88
CA GLY A 77 4.83 -4.58 -10.19
C GLY A 77 4.35 -3.75 -9.00
N PHE A 78 4.70 -4.13 -7.76
CA PHE A 78 4.33 -3.40 -6.54
C PHE A 78 5.52 -2.95 -5.70
N ALA A 79 6.75 -3.31 -6.10
CA ALA A 79 7.94 -3.11 -5.26
C ALA A 79 8.17 -1.63 -4.92
N ARG A 80 8.07 -0.73 -5.92
CA ARG A 80 8.23 0.71 -5.73
C ARG A 80 7.15 1.32 -4.85
N PHE A 81 5.90 0.99 -5.11
CA PHE A 81 4.79 1.40 -4.25
C PHE A 81 5.00 0.99 -2.79
N LEU A 82 5.41 -0.26 -2.53
CA LEU A 82 5.64 -0.75 -1.17
C LEU A 82 6.81 -0.05 -0.48
N GLU A 83 7.91 0.19 -1.21
CA GLU A 83 9.09 0.90 -0.71
C GLU A 83 8.72 2.35 -0.33
N GLN A 84 8.09 3.09 -1.23
CA GLN A 84 7.69 4.48 -0.98
C GLN A 84 6.63 4.56 0.13
N LEU A 85 5.64 3.68 0.14
CA LEU A 85 4.63 3.61 1.21
C LEU A 85 5.29 3.40 2.57
N ARG A 86 6.32 2.55 2.65
CA ARG A 86 7.13 2.33 3.86
C ARG A 86 7.80 3.61 4.33
N GLU A 87 8.52 4.28 3.44
CA GLU A 87 9.29 5.49 3.78
C GLU A 87 8.37 6.61 4.25
N LEU A 88 7.29 6.86 3.51
CA LEU A 88 6.32 7.88 3.84
C LEU A 88 5.55 7.60 5.11
N THR A 89 5.20 6.34 5.37
CA THR A 89 4.52 5.95 6.62
C THR A 89 5.43 6.16 7.83
N ILE A 90 6.71 5.82 7.72
CA ILE A 90 7.70 6.08 8.78
C ILE A 90 7.82 7.60 9.02
N ALA A 91 7.99 8.38 7.96
CA ALA A 91 8.13 9.83 8.06
C ALA A 91 6.87 10.51 8.61
N PHE A 92 5.68 9.99 8.29
CA PHE A 92 4.41 10.53 8.80
C PHE A 92 4.20 10.24 10.29
N SER A 93 4.75 9.13 10.81
CA SER A 93 4.74 8.77 12.24
C SER A 93 3.35 8.75 12.91
N LYS A 94 2.28 8.68 12.09
CA LYS A 94 0.87 8.62 12.50
C LYS A 94 0.19 7.44 11.80
N PRO A 95 -1.02 7.03 12.24
CA PRO A 95 -1.73 5.89 11.66
C PRO A 95 -1.95 6.03 10.15
N VAL A 96 -1.58 4.97 9.42
CA VAL A 96 -1.88 4.82 7.99
C VAL A 96 -2.70 3.55 7.78
N LEU A 97 -3.79 3.68 7.05
CA LEU A 97 -4.62 2.58 6.59
C LEU A 97 -4.32 2.34 5.10
N ALA A 98 -3.98 1.11 4.71
CA ALA A 98 -3.92 0.69 3.31
C ALA A 98 -4.98 -0.36 3.04
N SER A 99 -5.99 -0.05 2.23
CA SER A 99 -7.04 -0.98 1.85
C SER A 99 -6.82 -1.49 0.43
N HIS A 100 -6.94 -2.80 0.25
CA HIS A 100 -6.73 -3.47 -1.04
C HIS A 100 -7.71 -4.62 -1.28
N GLY A 101 -7.77 -5.13 -2.52
CA GLY A 101 -8.67 -6.20 -2.94
C GLY A 101 -7.93 -7.40 -3.51
N ASP A 102 -8.44 -7.89 -4.64
CA ASP A 102 -7.84 -8.90 -5.55
C ASP A 102 -7.79 -10.35 -5.06
N SER A 103 -7.63 -10.61 -3.76
CA SER A 103 -7.46 -11.99 -3.25
C SER A 103 -8.74 -12.64 -2.67
N HIS A 104 -9.94 -12.14 -2.96
CA HIS A 104 -11.25 -12.81 -2.74
C HIS A 104 -11.58 -13.37 -1.33
N TYR A 105 -10.99 -12.86 -0.24
CA TYR A 105 -11.38 -13.19 1.15
C TYR A 105 -11.11 -12.01 2.09
N PHE A 106 -11.83 -11.88 3.21
CA PHE A 106 -11.65 -10.77 4.17
C PHE A 106 -10.46 -11.01 5.12
N ARG A 107 -9.61 -9.99 5.33
CA ARG A 107 -8.47 -10.01 6.26
C ARG A 107 -8.20 -8.60 6.80
N VAL A 108 -7.85 -8.53 8.08
CA VAL A 108 -7.34 -7.31 8.73
C VAL A 108 -5.98 -7.64 9.33
N ASP A 109 -4.94 -6.96 8.86
CA ASP A 109 -3.62 -7.05 9.45
C ASP A 109 -3.42 -5.96 10.50
N LYS A 110 -2.97 -6.39 11.69
CA LYS A 110 -2.50 -5.51 12.76
C LYS A 110 -1.21 -4.80 12.33
N PRO A 111 -0.80 -3.72 13.03
CA PRO A 111 0.37 -2.98 12.63
C PRO A 111 1.52 -3.95 12.42
N LEU A 112 2.07 -3.97 11.21
CA LEU A 112 3.38 -4.54 10.93
C LEU A 112 4.31 -4.12 12.09
N MET A 113 5.12 -5.02 12.68
CA MET A 113 5.83 -4.78 13.95
C MET A 113 7.36 -4.71 13.75
N LEU A 114 8.03 -3.74 14.37
CA LEU A 114 9.48 -3.55 14.34
C LEU A 114 10.18 -4.84 14.81
N GLU A 115 11.25 -5.22 14.13
CA GLU A 115 12.14 -6.28 14.60
C GLU A 115 12.59 -5.98 16.05
N GLY A 116 12.38 -6.94 16.95
CA GLY A 116 12.87 -6.88 18.34
C GLY A 116 11.83 -7.04 19.45
N THR A 117 10.52 -7.10 19.16
CA THR A 117 9.49 -7.40 20.18
C THR A 117 8.83 -8.74 19.91
N ALA A 118 9.39 -9.80 20.50
CA ALA A 118 8.95 -11.16 20.27
C ALA A 118 7.60 -11.48 20.94
N ARG A 119 6.61 -11.91 20.15
CA ARG A 119 5.83 -13.12 20.47
C ARG A 119 5.60 -13.94 19.21
N ARG A 120 5.74 -15.26 19.41
CA ARG A 120 5.69 -16.36 18.45
C ARG A 120 4.42 -16.32 17.60
N GLN A 121 4.57 -15.96 16.32
CA GLN A 121 3.79 -16.57 15.25
C GLN A 121 4.76 -16.84 14.10
N TYR A 122 4.70 -18.07 13.58
CA TYR A 122 5.63 -18.58 12.59
C TYR A 122 5.67 -17.66 11.35
N ARG A 123 6.89 -17.27 10.98
CA ARG A 123 7.38 -17.03 9.60
C ARG A 123 7.65 -15.56 9.18
N LYS A 124 8.95 -15.22 9.29
CA LYS A 124 9.79 -14.11 8.76
C LYS A 124 9.50 -12.66 9.24
N PRO A 125 10.54 -11.91 9.70
CA PRO A 125 10.39 -10.60 10.31
C PRO A 125 10.11 -9.49 9.28
N ASN A 126 9.22 -8.55 9.60
CA ASN A 126 8.79 -7.43 8.75
C ASN A 126 8.62 -6.14 9.61
N PRO A 127 9.35 -5.02 9.38
CA PRO A 127 9.72 -4.06 10.44
C PRO A 127 8.93 -2.71 10.49
N PHE A 128 7.67 -2.64 10.94
CA PHE A 128 6.96 -1.33 11.08
C PHE A 128 6.20 -1.18 12.40
N ARG A 129 5.30 -0.20 12.61
CA ARG A 129 4.46 -0.16 13.84
C ARG A 129 3.07 0.47 13.69
N SER A 130 2.69 1.00 12.52
CA SER A 130 1.52 1.88 12.37
C SER A 130 0.69 1.67 11.08
N LEU A 131 0.99 0.65 10.27
CA LEU A 131 0.26 0.36 9.03
C LEU A 131 -0.78 -0.74 9.27
N TRP A 132 -2.05 -0.40 9.10
CA TRP A 132 -3.14 -1.39 9.08
C TRP A 132 -3.51 -1.71 7.64
N SER A 133 -3.64 -3.00 7.32
CA SER A 133 -4.14 -3.43 6.02
C SER A 133 -5.57 -3.95 6.13
N PHE A 134 -6.47 -3.47 5.27
CA PHE A 134 -7.87 -3.91 5.23
C PHE A 134 -8.25 -4.42 3.84
N LYS A 135 -8.72 -5.66 3.80
CA LYS A 135 -9.09 -6.34 2.56
C LYS A 135 -10.60 -6.46 2.42
N TYR A 136 -11.19 -6.03 1.29
CA TYR A 136 -12.62 -6.19 1.00
C TYR A 136 -12.86 -6.90 -0.34
N ALA A 137 -13.99 -7.61 -0.44
CA ALA A 137 -14.50 -8.24 -1.66
C ALA A 137 -15.91 -7.67 -1.95
N TRP A 138 -16.19 -7.36 -3.21
CA TRP A 138 -17.56 -7.11 -3.67
C TRP A 138 -18.19 -8.45 -4.05
N GLY A 139 -19.36 -8.73 -3.49
CA GLY A 139 -20.23 -9.85 -3.89
C GLY A 139 -21.21 -9.42 -4.97
#